data_AF-A0AAU7NTK9-F1
#
_entry.id   AF-A0AAU7NTK9-F1
#
_cell.length_a   1.000
_cell.length_b   1.000
_cell.length_c   1.000
_cell.angle_alpha   90.00
_cell.angle_beta   90.00
_cell.angle_gamma   90.00
#
_symmetry.space_group_name_H-M   'P 1'
#
loop_
_entity.id
_entity.type
_entity.pdbx_description
1 polymer ?
#
loop_
_entity_poly.entity_id
_entity_poly.type
_entity_poly.pdbx_seq_one_letter_code
_entity_poly.pdbx_strand_id
1 'polypeptide(L)'
;MTLDKDHLRLVDELRGCMLCASQLPQPPKPVFQCLPAARILISGQAPGKKAHNSGIPFDDASGQRLRNWLGVDAKCFYDPEKIAIVPMAFCYPGSGNSGDLPPRPECAVHWRHQLLAHLPNIELTLVIGRYAQRWHLAERRKATLTETVKAWREYWPGAIPLPHPSPRNNRWLKQNPWFEAELLPPLRQAISRLL
;
A
#
# COMPACT_ATOMS: atom_id res chain seq x y z
N MET A 1 -12.84 -7.36 -20.65
CA MET A 1 -12.13 -6.08 -20.83
C MET A 1 -10.80 -6.39 -21.50
N THR A 2 -10.55 -5.85 -22.69
CA THR A 2 -9.23 -5.90 -23.30
C THR A 2 -8.32 -5.05 -22.42
N LEU A 3 -7.30 -5.65 -21.80
CA LEU A 3 -6.31 -4.88 -21.05
C LEU A 3 -5.69 -3.85 -21.99
N ASP A 4 -5.71 -2.58 -21.58
CA ASP A 4 -5.13 -1.49 -22.33
C ASP A 4 -3.64 -1.78 -22.60
N LYS A 5 -3.24 -1.69 -23.88
CA LYS A 5 -1.87 -1.96 -24.31
C LYS A 5 -0.88 -1.03 -23.61
N ASP A 6 -1.30 0.20 -23.33
CA ASP A 6 -0.46 1.19 -22.66
C ASP A 6 -0.24 0.83 -21.18
N HIS A 7 -1.27 0.31 -20.50
CA HIS A 7 -1.13 -0.21 -19.12
C HIS A 7 -0.15 -1.39 -19.06
N LEU A 8 -0.27 -2.35 -19.98
CA LEU A 8 0.61 -3.52 -20.02
C LEU A 8 2.07 -3.11 -20.24
N ARG A 9 2.30 -2.19 -21.18
CA ARG A 9 3.63 -1.64 -21.45
C ARG A 9 4.23 -0.95 -20.22
N LEU A 10 3.45 -0.08 -19.55
CA LEU A 10 3.90 0.62 -18.34
C LEU A 10 4.26 -0.37 -17.22
N VAL A 11 3.46 -1.41 -17.03
CA VAL A 11 3.72 -2.47 -16.03
C VAL A 11 5.01 -3.22 -16.35
N ASP A 12 5.26 -3.55 -17.62
CA ASP A 12 6.46 -4.25 -18.05
C ASP A 12 7.72 -3.36 -17.90
N GLU A 13 7.63 -2.09 -18.27
CA GLU A 13 8.71 -1.10 -18.05
C GLU A 13 9.04 -0.95 -16.55
N LEU A 14 8.01 -0.84 -15.70
CA LEU A 14 8.21 -0.79 -14.26
C LEU A 14 8.82 -2.09 -13.72
N ARG A 15 8.39 -3.27 -14.19
CA ARG A 15 8.98 -4.56 -13.77
C ARG A 15 10.46 -4.67 -14.15
N GLY A 16 10.87 -4.06 -15.26
CA GLY A 16 12.27 -3.96 -15.71
C GLY A 16 13.07 -2.79 -15.13
N CYS A 17 12.49 -2.01 -14.21
CA CYS A 17 13.13 -0.79 -13.71
C CYS A 17 14.46 -1.05 -12.97
N MET A 18 15.52 -0.35 -13.40
CA MET A 18 16.86 -0.40 -12.79
C MET A 18 17.28 0.90 -12.08
N LEU A 19 16.39 1.89 -11.98
CA LEU A 19 16.68 3.27 -11.54
C LEU A 19 17.51 3.37 -10.26
N CYS A 20 17.20 2.58 -9.24
CA CYS A 20 17.84 2.63 -7.93
C CYS A 20 18.86 1.51 -7.69
N ALA A 21 19.27 0.75 -8.71
CA ALA A 21 20.10 -0.45 -8.57
C ALA A 21 21.37 -0.25 -7.72
N SER A 22 22.09 0.86 -7.91
CA SER A 22 23.33 1.17 -7.18
C SER A 22 23.12 1.50 -5.69
N GLN A 23 21.87 1.67 -5.26
CA GLN A 23 21.49 2.08 -3.90
C GLN A 23 20.83 0.96 -3.11
N LEU A 24 20.47 -0.15 -3.77
CA LEU A 24 19.77 -1.26 -3.14
C LEU A 24 20.76 -2.31 -2.64
N PRO A 25 20.44 -3.01 -1.52
CA PRO A 25 21.27 -4.11 -1.03
C PRO A 25 21.13 -5.39 -1.86
N GLN A 26 20.13 -5.45 -2.75
CA GLN A 26 19.83 -6.56 -3.64
C GLN A 26 19.43 -6.00 -5.01
N PRO A 27 19.57 -6.76 -6.11
CA PRO A 27 19.14 -6.31 -7.42
C PRO A 27 17.70 -5.80 -7.42
N PRO A 28 17.36 -4.76 -8.20
CA PRO A 28 15.98 -4.30 -8.32
C PRO A 28 15.03 -5.45 -8.64
N LYS A 29 14.00 -5.57 -7.81
CA LYS A 29 12.87 -6.47 -8.05
C LYS A 29 11.61 -5.70 -7.66
N PRO A 30 11.00 -4.96 -8.60
CA PRO A 30 9.75 -4.25 -8.40
C PRO A 30 8.63 -5.21 -7.97
N VAL A 31 8.04 -4.99 -6.80
CA VAL A 31 6.95 -5.81 -6.22
C VAL A 31 5.71 -4.95 -6.04
N PHE A 32 4.68 -5.24 -6.84
CA PHE A 32 3.39 -4.58 -6.86
C PHE A 32 2.37 -5.46 -7.59
N GLN A 33 1.09 -5.12 -7.48
CA GLN A 33 0.03 -5.71 -8.30
C GLN A 33 -0.97 -4.62 -8.67
N CYS A 34 -1.43 -4.56 -9.91
CA CYS A 34 -2.52 -3.65 -10.29
C CYS A 34 -3.08 -4.01 -11.67
N LEU A 35 -4.39 -3.90 -11.81
CA LEU A 35 -5.08 -3.82 -13.10
C LEU A 35 -6.05 -2.64 -13.10
N PRO A 36 -6.39 -2.08 -14.27
CA PRO A 36 -7.29 -0.92 -14.36
C PRO A 36 -8.68 -1.14 -13.74
N ALA A 37 -9.12 -2.39 -13.64
CA ALA A 37 -10.41 -2.76 -13.04
C ALA A 37 -10.45 -2.59 -11.51
N ALA A 38 -9.29 -2.52 -10.83
CA ALA A 38 -9.22 -2.43 -9.38
C ALA A 38 -10.01 -1.22 -8.85
N ARG A 39 -10.80 -1.46 -7.80
CA ARG A 39 -11.59 -0.43 -7.12
C ARG A 39 -10.98 0.00 -5.78
N ILE A 40 -10.06 -0.79 -5.27
CA ILE A 40 -9.36 -0.53 -4.01
C ILE A 40 -7.86 -0.42 -4.27
N LEU A 41 -7.24 0.64 -3.76
CA LEU A 41 -5.79 0.85 -3.78
C LEU A 41 -5.21 0.65 -2.37
N ILE A 42 -4.22 -0.21 -2.23
CA ILE A 42 -3.37 -0.32 -1.04
C ILE A 42 -2.04 0.37 -1.32
N SER A 43 -1.79 1.48 -0.62
CA SER A 43 -0.55 2.23 -0.73
C SER A 43 0.27 2.11 0.55
N GLY A 44 1.28 1.24 0.52
CA GLY A 44 2.26 1.04 1.60
C GLY A 44 3.59 1.76 1.38
N GLN A 45 4.61 1.43 2.17
CA GLN A 45 5.96 2.01 2.07
C GLN A 45 6.76 1.43 0.90
N ALA A 46 7.24 0.20 1.05
CA ALA A 46 8.06 -0.53 0.10
C ALA A 46 7.94 -2.02 0.44
N PRO A 47 8.25 -2.95 -0.48
CA PRO A 47 8.28 -4.37 -0.12
C PRO A 47 9.38 -4.63 0.92
N GLY A 48 9.07 -5.48 1.91
CA GLY A 48 10.08 -6.02 2.82
C GLY A 48 10.87 -7.17 2.19
N LYS A 49 11.85 -7.71 2.92
CA LYS A 49 12.73 -8.78 2.40
C LYS A 49 11.97 -10.03 1.93
N LYS A 50 10.91 -10.45 2.65
CA LYS A 50 10.10 -11.61 2.26
C LYS A 50 9.37 -11.38 0.93
N ALA A 51 8.70 -10.24 0.80
CA ALA A 51 8.02 -9.84 -0.43
C ALA A 51 9.00 -9.69 -1.61
N HIS A 52 10.22 -9.18 -1.36
CA HIS A 52 11.27 -9.18 -2.36
C HIS A 52 11.63 -10.59 -2.83
N ASN A 53 11.86 -11.52 -1.89
CA ASN A 53 12.22 -12.89 -2.24
C ASN A 53 11.10 -13.60 -3.02
N SER A 54 9.85 -13.53 -2.55
CA SER A 54 8.72 -14.21 -3.23
C SER A 54 8.21 -13.48 -4.47
N GLY A 55 8.40 -12.16 -4.55
CA GLY A 55 7.79 -11.31 -5.58
C GLY A 55 6.31 -10.99 -5.31
N ILE A 56 5.77 -11.40 -4.16
CA ILE A 56 4.36 -11.23 -3.81
C ILE A 56 4.25 -10.07 -2.78
N PRO A 57 3.47 -9.02 -3.06
CA PRO A 57 3.26 -7.93 -2.10
C PRO A 57 2.65 -8.45 -0.80
N PHE A 58 3.09 -7.97 0.37
CA PHE A 58 2.51 -8.39 1.65
C PHE A 58 2.50 -9.92 1.90
N ASP A 59 3.49 -10.65 1.36
CA ASP A 59 3.67 -12.08 1.62
C ASP A 59 4.37 -12.35 2.97
N ASP A 60 3.78 -11.81 4.03
CA ASP A 60 4.27 -11.95 5.40
C ASP A 60 3.15 -11.82 6.45
N ALA A 61 3.54 -11.86 7.72
CA ALA A 61 2.61 -11.73 8.84
C ALA A 61 1.89 -10.35 8.88
N SER A 62 2.51 -9.31 8.33
CA SER A 62 1.88 -8.00 8.22
C SER A 62 0.77 -8.04 7.18
N GLY A 63 0.97 -8.75 6.06
CA GLY A 63 -0.08 -9.00 5.07
C GLY A 63 -1.24 -9.83 5.60
N GLN A 64 -0.96 -10.87 6.38
CA GLN A 64 -2.03 -11.64 7.04
C GLN A 64 -2.87 -10.77 7.97
N ARG A 65 -2.21 -9.93 8.77
CA ARG A 65 -2.92 -8.99 9.64
C ARG A 65 -3.73 -7.98 8.84
N LEU A 66 -3.17 -7.45 7.74
CA LEU A 66 -3.89 -6.53 6.88
C LEU A 66 -5.16 -7.17 6.34
N ARG A 67 -5.09 -8.37 5.77
CA ARG A 67 -6.26 -9.14 5.32
C ARG A 67 -7.32 -9.29 6.42
N ASN A 68 -6.90 -9.62 7.64
CA ASN A 68 -7.80 -9.73 8.79
C ASN A 68 -8.46 -8.38 9.13
N TRP A 69 -7.74 -7.27 9.05
CA TRP A 69 -8.31 -5.93 9.23
C TRP A 69 -9.36 -5.61 8.17
N LEU A 70 -9.04 -5.89 6.91
CA LEU A 70 -9.91 -5.62 5.76
C LEU A 70 -11.10 -6.58 5.66
N GLY A 71 -11.05 -7.71 6.35
CA GLY A 71 -12.12 -8.73 6.31
C GLY A 71 -12.15 -9.49 4.98
N VAL A 72 -11.00 -9.67 4.34
CA VAL A 72 -10.88 -10.34 3.02
C VAL A 72 -9.97 -11.55 3.12
N ASP A 73 -10.22 -12.57 2.28
CA ASP A 73 -9.36 -13.73 2.16
C ASP A 73 -8.15 -13.46 1.24
N ALA A 74 -7.24 -14.44 1.13
CA ALA A 74 -6.07 -14.32 0.27
C ALA A 74 -6.43 -14.24 -1.22
N LYS A 75 -7.47 -14.97 -1.66
CA LYS A 75 -7.89 -14.98 -3.07
C LYS A 75 -8.33 -13.59 -3.51
N CYS A 76 -9.16 -12.93 -2.70
CA CYS A 76 -9.59 -11.58 -2.95
C CYS A 76 -8.45 -10.56 -2.83
N PHE A 77 -7.59 -10.70 -1.80
CA PHE A 77 -6.49 -9.77 -1.57
C PHE A 77 -5.46 -9.76 -2.70
N TYR A 78 -5.24 -10.91 -3.32
CA TYR A 78 -4.29 -11.08 -4.43
C TYR A 78 -4.96 -11.09 -5.81
N ASP A 79 -6.23 -10.70 -5.90
CA ASP A 79 -6.91 -10.48 -7.17
C ASP A 79 -6.63 -9.04 -7.65
N PRO A 80 -5.80 -8.84 -8.69
CA PRO A 80 -5.42 -7.51 -9.13
C PRO A 80 -6.55 -6.77 -9.88
N GLU A 81 -7.65 -7.45 -10.26
CA GLU A 81 -8.86 -6.79 -10.77
C GLU A 81 -9.69 -6.17 -9.65
N LYS A 82 -9.47 -6.59 -8.39
CA LYS A 82 -10.19 -6.07 -7.22
C LYS A 82 -9.36 -5.08 -6.44
N ILE A 83 -8.12 -5.48 -6.12
CA ILE A 83 -7.23 -4.75 -5.21
C ILE A 83 -5.89 -4.49 -5.90
N ALA A 84 -5.60 -3.22 -6.15
CA ALA A 84 -4.27 -2.76 -6.54
C ALA A 84 -3.40 -2.58 -5.29
N ILE A 85 -2.17 -3.07 -5.30
CA ILE A 85 -1.16 -2.87 -4.26
C ILE A 85 0.02 -2.14 -4.89
N VAL A 86 0.11 -0.83 -4.63
CA VAL A 86 1.11 0.06 -5.22
C VAL A 86 1.85 0.82 -4.10
N PRO A 87 3.03 0.35 -3.67
CA PRO A 87 3.81 0.96 -2.59
C PRO A 87 4.53 2.25 -3.03
N MET A 88 4.98 3.06 -2.07
CA MET A 88 5.72 4.31 -2.34
C MET A 88 7.03 4.07 -3.11
N ALA A 89 7.71 2.95 -2.84
CA ALA A 89 8.82 2.45 -3.66
C ALA A 89 8.61 0.96 -3.94
N PHE A 90 9.06 0.52 -5.12
CA PHE A 90 8.74 -0.82 -5.63
C PHE A 90 9.76 -1.88 -5.27
N CYS A 91 10.96 -1.52 -4.81
CA CYS A 91 12.02 -2.46 -4.46
C CYS A 91 12.33 -2.41 -2.96
N TYR A 92 12.89 -3.51 -2.45
CA TYR A 92 13.28 -3.62 -1.05
C TYR A 92 14.48 -2.72 -0.74
N PRO A 93 14.33 -1.70 0.13
CA PRO A 93 15.36 -0.69 0.34
C PRO A 93 16.47 -1.15 1.30
N GLY A 94 16.36 -2.33 1.91
CA GLY A 94 17.24 -2.80 2.97
C GLY A 94 16.63 -2.67 4.35
N SER A 95 17.32 -3.22 5.36
CA SER A 95 16.91 -3.19 6.76
C SER A 95 17.76 -2.18 7.52
N GLY A 96 17.11 -1.40 8.38
CA GLY A 96 17.73 -0.58 9.41
C GLY A 96 17.31 -1.02 10.82
N ASN A 97 17.70 -0.24 11.83
CA ASN A 97 17.51 -0.62 13.24
C ASN A 97 16.03 -0.77 13.66
N SER A 98 15.13 0.01 13.05
CA SER A 98 13.70 0.05 13.40
C SER A 98 12.79 -0.62 12.36
N GLY A 99 13.36 -1.27 11.34
CA GLY A 99 12.62 -1.90 10.24
C GLY A 99 13.25 -1.62 8.90
N ASP A 100 12.49 -1.83 7.84
CA ASP A 100 12.96 -1.57 6.50
C ASP A 100 13.25 -0.07 6.32
N LEU A 101 14.31 0.23 5.58
CA LEU A 101 14.75 1.58 5.28
C LEU A 101 13.62 2.36 4.55
N PRO A 102 13.66 3.72 4.59
CA PRO A 102 12.71 4.55 3.87
C PRO A 102 12.57 4.16 2.39
N PRO A 103 11.38 4.37 1.79
CA PRO A 103 11.20 4.13 0.36
C PRO A 103 12.06 5.14 -0.41
N ARG A 104 12.70 4.67 -1.48
CA ARG A 104 13.50 5.50 -2.38
C ARG A 104 12.62 6.57 -3.04
N PRO A 105 12.90 7.88 -2.86
CA PRO A 105 12.02 8.95 -3.34
C PRO A 105 11.91 8.99 -4.86
N GLU A 106 12.97 8.64 -5.58
CA GLU A 106 13.02 8.59 -7.04
C GLU A 106 11.96 7.65 -7.65
N CYS A 107 11.61 6.56 -6.96
CA CYS A 107 10.57 5.62 -7.40
C CYS A 107 9.19 6.29 -7.47
N ALA A 108 8.87 7.12 -6.48
CA ALA A 108 7.56 7.76 -6.41
C ALA A 108 7.40 8.82 -7.51
N VAL A 109 8.44 9.63 -7.71
CA VAL A 109 8.50 10.66 -8.75
C VAL A 109 8.37 10.03 -10.13
N HIS A 110 9.11 8.96 -10.39
CA HIS A 110 9.16 8.38 -11.72
C HIS A 110 7.91 7.56 -12.07
N TRP A 111 7.47 6.66 -11.17
CA TRP A 111 6.49 5.64 -11.54
C TRP A 111 5.08 5.85 -11.01
N ARG A 112 4.91 6.46 -9.83
CA ARG A 112 3.61 6.43 -9.16
C ARG A 112 2.55 7.27 -9.87
N HIS A 113 2.88 8.47 -10.31
CA HIS A 113 1.92 9.32 -11.02
C HIS A 113 1.41 8.63 -12.29
N GLN A 114 2.31 8.05 -13.08
CA GLN A 114 1.97 7.30 -14.28
C GLN A 114 1.09 6.10 -13.91
N LEU A 115 1.53 5.25 -12.99
CA LEU A 115 0.79 4.03 -12.65
C LEU A 115 -0.61 4.31 -12.09
N LEU A 116 -0.77 5.35 -11.27
CA LEU A 116 -2.08 5.74 -10.73
C LEU A 116 -3.02 6.31 -11.80
N ALA A 117 -2.50 6.97 -12.84
CA ALA A 117 -3.32 7.45 -13.96
C ALA A 117 -3.97 6.29 -14.74
N HIS A 118 -3.38 5.09 -14.72
CA HIS A 118 -3.93 3.88 -15.33
C HIS A 118 -4.89 3.09 -14.40
N LEU A 119 -5.24 3.62 -13.23
CA LEU A 119 -6.18 3.01 -12.29
C LEU A 119 -7.43 3.89 -12.11
N PRO A 120 -8.24 4.09 -13.17
CA PRO A 120 -9.33 5.06 -13.16
C PRO A 120 -10.50 4.67 -12.24
N ASN A 121 -10.60 3.39 -11.87
CA ASN A 121 -11.72 2.84 -11.11
C ASN A 121 -11.51 2.85 -9.58
N ILE A 122 -10.38 3.37 -9.09
CA ILE A 122 -10.10 3.39 -7.66
C ILE A 122 -11.09 4.31 -6.94
N GLU A 123 -11.90 3.72 -6.06
CA GLU A 123 -12.89 4.41 -5.23
C GLU A 123 -12.42 4.55 -3.78
N LEU A 124 -11.55 3.65 -3.31
CA LEU A 124 -11.02 3.64 -1.95
C LEU A 124 -9.50 3.44 -1.94
N THR A 125 -8.79 4.38 -1.32
CA THR A 125 -7.34 4.25 -1.08
C THR A 125 -7.02 3.99 0.38
N LEU A 126 -6.41 2.84 0.68
CA LEU A 126 -5.84 2.52 1.98
C LEU A 126 -4.41 3.06 2.06
N VAL A 127 -4.22 4.06 2.93
CA VAL A 127 -2.99 4.85 3.02
C VAL A 127 -2.19 4.41 4.24
N ILE A 128 -1.26 3.47 4.04
CA ILE A 128 -0.60 2.74 5.14
C ILE A 128 0.75 3.37 5.51
N GLY A 129 0.80 3.93 6.71
CA GLY A 129 2.02 4.49 7.29
C GLY A 129 2.41 5.87 6.76
N ARG A 130 3.41 6.49 7.41
CA ARG A 130 3.75 7.91 7.24
C ARG A 130 4.10 8.32 5.81
N TYR A 131 4.77 7.46 5.04
CA TYR A 131 5.22 7.80 3.69
C TYR A 131 4.05 7.88 2.71
N ALA A 132 3.14 6.91 2.76
CA ALA A 132 1.92 6.93 1.99
C ALA A 132 1.01 8.07 2.42
N GLN A 133 0.87 8.32 3.74
CA GLN A 133 0.07 9.42 4.28
C GLN A 133 0.58 10.78 3.81
N ARG A 134 1.90 10.99 3.83
CA ARG A 134 2.50 12.23 3.32
C ARG A 134 2.20 12.45 1.84
N TRP A 135 2.22 11.40 1.03
CA TRP A 135 1.95 11.51 -0.40
C TRP A 135 0.47 11.77 -0.70
N HIS A 136 -0.42 10.92 -0.18
CA HIS A 136 -1.84 10.93 -0.55
C HIS A 136 -2.65 12.00 0.18
N LEU A 137 -2.27 12.33 1.41
CA LEU A 137 -3.01 13.29 2.23
C LEU A 137 -2.36 14.67 2.23
N ALA A 138 -1.09 14.79 1.80
CA ALA A 138 -0.35 16.04 1.69
C ALA A 138 -0.53 16.92 2.95
N GLU A 139 -0.92 18.19 2.78
CA GLU A 139 -1.16 19.14 3.87
C GLU A 139 -2.40 18.82 4.72
N ARG A 140 -3.29 17.93 4.27
CA ARG A 140 -4.46 17.50 5.05
C ARG A 140 -4.10 16.54 6.18
N ARG A 141 -2.94 15.89 6.13
CA ARG A 141 -2.47 14.99 7.20
C ARG A 141 -2.33 15.75 8.51
N LYS A 142 -2.45 15.05 9.64
CA LYS A 142 -2.20 15.64 10.95
C LYS A 142 -0.71 15.60 11.30
N ALA A 143 -0.33 16.20 12.44
CA ALA A 143 1.06 16.29 12.86
C ALA A 143 1.71 14.90 13.05
N THR A 144 0.96 13.94 13.59
CA THR A 144 1.43 12.57 13.82
C THR A 144 0.65 11.51 13.03
N LEU A 145 1.24 10.31 12.92
CA LEU A 145 0.59 9.11 12.39
C LEU A 145 -0.73 8.83 13.15
N THR A 146 -0.67 8.84 14.49
CA THR A 146 -1.82 8.51 15.34
C THR A 146 -2.96 9.50 15.12
N GLU A 147 -2.67 10.80 15.11
CA GLU A 147 -3.70 11.82 14.87
C GLU A 147 -4.29 11.71 13.46
N THR A 148 -3.45 11.40 12.46
CA THR A 148 -3.92 11.20 11.08
C THR A 148 -4.86 10.01 10.99
N VAL A 149 -4.53 8.88 11.63
CA VAL A 149 -5.41 7.70 11.67
C VAL A 149 -6.67 7.98 12.51
N LYS A 150 -6.55 8.71 13.62
CA LYS A 150 -7.70 9.06 14.47
C LYS A 150 -8.70 9.96 13.74
N ALA A 151 -8.20 10.84 12.88
CA ALA A 151 -8.98 11.71 12.01
C ALA A 151 -9.51 11.01 10.73
N TRP A 152 -9.56 9.67 10.67
CA TRP A 152 -9.90 8.92 9.46
C TRP A 152 -11.21 9.39 8.78
N ARG A 153 -12.20 9.83 9.58
CA ARG A 153 -13.49 10.32 9.09
C ARG A 153 -13.37 11.55 8.19
N GLU A 154 -12.32 12.36 8.35
CA GLU A 154 -12.06 13.53 7.50
C GLU A 154 -11.62 13.16 6.08
N TYR A 155 -11.11 11.95 5.87
CA TYR A 155 -10.64 11.47 4.56
C TYR A 155 -11.62 10.50 3.88
N TRP A 156 -12.69 10.12 4.59
CA TRP A 156 -13.76 9.27 4.10
C TRP A 156 -14.59 9.96 2.99
N PRO A 157 -15.13 9.24 2.00
CA PRO A 157 -14.95 7.80 1.73
C PRO A 157 -13.70 7.47 0.89
N GLY A 158 -13.06 8.47 0.27
CA GLY A 158 -12.03 8.23 -0.75
C GLY A 158 -10.70 7.68 -0.23
N ALA A 159 -10.34 7.96 1.02
CA ALA A 159 -9.10 7.46 1.61
C ALA A 159 -9.23 7.07 3.08
N ILE A 160 -8.48 6.05 3.49
CA ILE A 160 -8.39 5.60 4.87
C ILE A 160 -6.94 5.51 5.32
N PRO A 161 -6.46 6.42 6.19
CA PRO A 161 -5.15 6.29 6.80
C PRO A 161 -5.13 5.11 7.78
N LEU A 162 -4.13 4.26 7.64
CA LEU A 162 -3.89 3.12 8.53
C LEU A 162 -2.47 3.17 9.12
N PRO A 163 -2.26 2.67 10.35
CA PRO A 163 -0.92 2.35 10.82
C PRO A 163 -0.37 1.15 10.03
N HIS A 164 0.94 0.91 10.10
CA HIS A 164 1.51 -0.30 9.49
C HIS A 164 1.00 -1.56 10.22
N PRO A 165 0.62 -2.65 9.52
CA PRO A 165 0.15 -3.89 10.15
C PRO A 165 1.28 -4.76 10.75
N SER A 166 2.42 -4.16 11.09
CA SER A 166 3.57 -4.89 11.64
C SER A 166 3.30 -5.33 13.09
N PRO A 167 3.78 -6.50 13.53
CA PRO A 167 3.80 -6.88 14.94
C PRO A 167 4.42 -5.82 15.87
N ARG A 168 5.34 -4.99 15.36
CA ARG A 168 5.93 -3.88 16.12
C ARG A 168 4.90 -2.83 16.57
N ASN A 169 3.76 -2.75 15.89
CA ASN A 169 2.66 -1.85 16.25
C ASN A 169 1.67 -2.45 17.26
N ASN A 170 1.93 -3.63 17.84
CA ASN A 170 1.03 -4.23 18.85
C ASN A 170 0.83 -3.31 20.07
N ARG A 171 1.87 -2.59 20.53
CA ARG A 171 1.74 -1.63 21.62
C ARG A 171 0.83 -0.47 21.24
N TRP A 172 0.98 0.05 20.01
CA TRP A 172 0.12 1.12 19.49
C TRP A 172 -1.35 0.68 19.44
N LEU A 173 -1.64 -0.55 18.96
CA LEU A 173 -3.00 -1.09 18.89
C LEU A 173 -3.63 -1.20 20.28
N LYS A 174 -2.88 -1.73 21.27
CA LYS A 174 -3.34 -1.80 22.67
C LYS A 174 -3.65 -0.42 23.27
N GLN A 175 -2.89 0.60 22.90
CA GLN A 175 -3.09 1.98 23.37
C GLN A 175 -4.18 2.73 22.59
N ASN A 176 -4.62 2.21 21.45
CA ASN A 176 -5.59 2.83 20.55
C ASN A 176 -6.72 1.85 20.19
N PRO A 177 -7.49 1.34 21.18
CA PRO A 177 -8.52 0.32 20.94
C PRO A 177 -9.64 0.79 19.99
N TRP A 178 -9.85 2.11 19.89
CA TRP A 178 -10.76 2.74 18.92
C TRP A 178 -10.42 2.37 17.47
N PHE A 179 -9.17 2.02 17.15
CA PHE A 179 -8.80 1.61 15.80
C PHE A 179 -9.61 0.36 15.38
N GLU A 180 -9.63 -0.65 16.23
CA GLU A 180 -10.36 -1.90 15.94
C GLU A 180 -11.87 -1.74 16.18
N ALA A 181 -12.27 -1.00 17.21
CA ALA A 181 -13.66 -0.85 17.59
C ALA A 181 -14.45 0.10 16.68
N GLU A 182 -13.83 1.14 16.14
CA GLU A 182 -14.53 2.20 15.40
C GLU A 182 -14.14 2.33 13.93
N LEU A 183 -12.86 2.14 13.57
CA LEU A 183 -12.39 2.33 12.19
C LEU A 183 -12.60 1.07 11.34
N LEU A 184 -12.21 -0.11 11.86
CA LEU A 184 -12.28 -1.35 11.08
C LEU A 184 -13.70 -1.77 10.66
N PRO A 185 -14.77 -1.65 11.49
CA PRO A 185 -16.09 -2.08 11.09
C PRO A 185 -16.66 -1.35 9.84
N PRO A 186 -16.69 0.00 9.78
CA PRO A 186 -17.15 0.70 8.57
C PRO A 186 -16.21 0.48 7.38
N LEU A 187 -14.89 0.33 7.62
CA LEU A 187 -13.94 0.00 6.56
C LEU A 187 -14.28 -1.34 5.89
N ARG A 188 -14.53 -2.38 6.68
CA ARG A 188 -14.92 -3.71 6.17
C ARG A 188 -16.22 -3.64 5.36
N GLN A 189 -17.20 -2.86 5.81
CA GLN A 189 -18.45 -2.67 5.07
C GLN A 189 -18.22 -1.99 3.72
N ALA A 190 -17.38 -0.95 3.66
CA ALA A 190 -17.06 -0.30 2.39
C ALA A 190 -16.31 -1.23 1.44
N ILE A 191 -15.30 -1.96 1.94
CA ILE A 191 -14.57 -2.96 1.16
C ILE A 191 -15.52 -4.01 0.59
N SER A 192 -16.42 -4.56 1.41
CA SER A 192 -17.41 -5.54 0.96
C SER A 192 -18.35 -5.03 -0.14
N ARG A 193 -18.59 -3.71 -0.23
CA ARG A 193 -19.41 -3.11 -1.31
C ARG A 193 -18.63 -2.90 -2.61
N LEU A 194 -17.31 -2.84 -2.52
CA LEU A 194 -16.42 -2.60 -3.66
C LEU A 194 -15.97 -3.89 -4.37
N LEU A 195 -15.99 -5.02 -3.65
CA LEU A 195 -15.51 -6.34 -4.09
C LEU A 195 -16.58 -7.21 -4.75
#